data_AF-D3Z3U2-F1
#
_entry.id   AF-D3Z3U2-F1
#
_cell.length_a   1.000
_cell.length_b   1.000
_cell.length_c   1.000
_cell.angle_alpha   90.00
_cell.angle_beta   90.00
_cell.angle_gamma   90.00
#
_symmetry.space_group_name_H-M   'P 1'
#
loop_
_entity.id
_entity.type
_entity.pdbx_description
1 polymer ?
#
loop_
_entity_poly.entity_id
_entity_poly.type
_entity_poly.pdbx_seq_one_letter_code
_entity_poly.pdbx_strand_id
1 'polypeptide(L)'
;MRSLQAFMHGHWLSQPSHRMREWWVQVGLLAVPLLAAYLHIPPPQLSPALHSWKTSGKFFTYKGLRIFYQDSVGVVGSPEIVVLLHGFPTSSYDWYKIWEGLTLRFHRVIAL
;
A
#
# COMPACT_ATOMS: atom_id res chain seq x y z
N MET A 1 14.93 -65.62 -6.46
CA MET A 1 13.83 -64.66 -6.22
C MET A 1 13.96 -64.05 -4.83
N ARG A 2 14.86 -63.08 -4.62
CA ARG A 2 14.91 -62.20 -3.44
C ARG A 2 15.71 -60.95 -3.77
N SER A 3 15.12 -60.01 -4.49
CA SER A 3 15.69 -58.66 -4.63
C SER A 3 14.66 -57.76 -5.30
N LEU A 4 13.68 -57.26 -4.55
CA LEU A 4 12.83 -56.12 -4.91
C LEU A 4 11.88 -55.82 -3.73
N GLN A 5 12.44 -55.46 -2.57
CA GLN A 5 11.64 -54.98 -1.44
C GLN A 5 12.41 -54.04 -0.50
N ALA A 6 13.34 -53.25 -1.05
CA ALA A 6 14.15 -52.31 -0.27
C ALA A 6 14.17 -50.90 -0.90
N PHE A 7 13.02 -50.43 -1.41
CA PHE A 7 12.92 -49.07 -1.98
C PHE A 7 11.69 -48.28 -1.51
N MET A 8 11.16 -48.54 -0.31
CA MET A 8 9.88 -47.91 0.11
C MET A 8 9.79 -47.46 1.57
N HIS A 9 10.89 -47.35 2.33
CA HIS A 9 10.77 -46.93 3.74
C HIS A 9 11.85 -45.93 4.19
N GLY A 10 11.44 -44.66 4.20
CA GLY A 10 11.53 -43.81 5.40
C GLY A 10 12.91 -43.33 5.83
N HIS A 11 13.34 -42.18 5.32
CA HIS A 11 14.46 -41.41 5.91
C HIS A 11 14.16 -39.93 6.17
N TRP A 12 12.89 -39.52 6.14
CA TRP A 12 12.50 -38.09 6.22
C TRP A 12 11.72 -37.67 7.47
N LEU A 13 11.58 -38.53 8.48
CA LEU A 13 10.93 -38.14 9.74
C LEU A 13 11.73 -38.65 10.95
N SER A 14 12.94 -38.12 11.13
CA SER A 14 13.56 -38.15 12.45
C SER A 14 12.77 -37.22 13.37
N GLN A 15 12.23 -37.77 14.45
CA GLN A 15 11.57 -37.01 15.51
C GLN A 15 12.51 -35.89 15.97
N PRO A 16 12.03 -34.64 16.10
CA PRO A 16 12.85 -33.56 16.59
C PRO A 16 13.55 -33.92 17.91
N SER A 17 14.79 -33.47 18.11
CA SER A 17 15.39 -33.57 19.44
C SER A 17 14.57 -32.73 20.44
N HIS A 18 14.60 -33.09 21.72
CA HIS A 18 13.88 -32.35 22.76
C HIS A 18 14.24 -30.86 22.76
N ARG A 19 15.53 -30.56 22.65
CA ARG A 19 16.08 -29.20 22.52
C ARG A 19 15.51 -28.43 21.33
N MET A 20 15.26 -29.11 20.20
CA MET A 20 14.67 -28.48 19.02
C MET A 20 13.19 -28.15 19.22
N ARG A 21 12.43 -29.00 19.92
CA ARG A 21 11.03 -28.70 20.26
C ARG A 21 10.92 -27.48 21.19
N GLU A 22 11.77 -27.40 22.21
CA GLU A 22 11.82 -26.26 23.14
C GLU A 22 12.15 -24.95 22.41
N TRP A 23 13.09 -24.99 21.47
CA TRP A 23 13.45 -23.82 20.66
C TRP A 23 12.29 -23.31 19.82
N TRP A 24 11.55 -24.21 19.14
CA TRP A 24 10.36 -23.81 18.36
C TRP A 24 9.24 -23.26 19.23
N VAL A 25 9.07 -23.77 20.46
CA VAL A 25 8.13 -23.20 21.44
C VAL A 25 8.53 -21.77 21.80
N GLN A 26 9.81 -21.51 22.08
CA GLN A 26 10.32 -20.16 22.37
C GLN A 26 10.13 -19.21 21.16
N VAL A 27 10.43 -19.68 19.95
CA VAL A 27 10.21 -18.92 18.71
C VAL A 27 8.73 -18.57 18.55
N GLY A 28 7.83 -19.54 18.75
CA GLY A 28 6.38 -19.29 18.72
C GLY A 28 5.94 -18.28 19.77
N LEU A 29 6.44 -18.41 21.01
CA LEU A 29 6.12 -17.50 22.12
C LEU A 29 6.57 -16.06 21.87
N LEU A 30 7.60 -15.82 21.05
CA LEU A 30 8.03 -14.48 20.67
C LEU A 30 7.36 -14.00 19.37
N ALA A 31 7.26 -14.87 18.37
CA ALA A 31 6.71 -14.52 17.06
C ALA A 31 5.22 -14.21 17.11
N VAL A 32 4.43 -14.95 17.90
CA VAL A 32 2.98 -14.73 18.00
C VAL A 32 2.64 -13.36 18.59
N PRO A 33 3.20 -12.92 19.73
CA PRO A 33 2.98 -11.57 20.25
C PRO A 33 3.49 -10.47 19.33
N LEU A 34 4.64 -10.67 18.66
CA LEU A 34 5.18 -9.69 17.72
C LEU A 34 4.29 -9.54 16.48
N LEU A 35 3.81 -10.66 15.93
CA LEU A 35 2.86 -10.66 14.83
C LEU A 35 1.53 -10.05 15.26
N ALA A 36 1.03 -10.41 16.44
CA ALA A 36 -0.17 -9.80 17.00
C ALA A 36 0.02 -8.29 17.16
N ALA A 37 1.12 -7.83 17.75
CA ALA A 37 1.43 -6.41 17.87
C ALA A 37 1.47 -5.73 16.50
N TYR A 38 2.19 -6.30 15.52
CA TYR A 38 2.28 -5.78 14.15
C TYR A 38 0.92 -5.63 13.48
N LEU A 39 0.06 -6.66 13.57
CA LEU A 39 -1.29 -6.64 13.00
C LEU A 39 -2.22 -5.65 13.72
N HIS A 40 -1.92 -5.27 14.96
CA HIS A 40 -2.68 -4.28 15.73
C HIS A 40 -2.06 -2.87 15.70
N ILE A 41 -0.96 -2.64 14.97
CA ILE A 41 -0.43 -1.28 14.78
C ILE A 41 -1.47 -0.52 13.95
N PRO A 42 -2.07 0.58 14.47
CA PRO A 42 -3.00 1.36 13.69
C PRO A 42 -2.27 1.99 12.50
N PRO A 43 -2.94 2.16 11.35
CA PRO A 43 -2.35 2.87 10.23
C PRO A 43 -1.89 4.27 10.68
N PRO A 44 -0.75 4.77 10.16
CA PRO A 44 -0.26 6.09 10.53
C PRO A 44 -1.30 7.15 10.20
N GLN A 45 -1.44 8.14 11.08
CA GLN A 45 -2.30 9.28 10.82
C GLN A 45 -1.75 10.07 9.63
N LEU A 46 -2.66 10.60 8.80
CA LEU A 46 -2.27 11.46 7.69
C LEU A 46 -1.71 12.77 8.24
N SER A 47 -0.67 13.29 7.61
CA SER A 47 -0.23 14.66 7.89
C SER A 47 -1.37 15.64 7.59
N PRO A 48 -1.45 16.81 8.27
CA PRO A 48 -2.52 17.78 8.04
C PRO A 48 -2.67 18.17 6.56
N ALA A 49 -1.55 18.33 5.85
CA ALA A 49 -1.54 18.66 4.42
C ALA A 49 -2.12 17.53 3.56
N LEU A 50 -1.72 16.28 3.78
CA LEU A 50 -2.25 15.12 3.05
C LEU A 50 -3.72 14.87 3.37
N HIS A 51 -4.12 15.09 4.63
CA HIS A 51 -5.51 15.02 5.04
C HIS A 51 -6.35 16.07 4.32
N SER A 52 -5.89 17.33 4.29
CA SER A 52 -6.56 18.43 3.58
C SER A 52 -6.72 18.11 2.09
N TRP A 53 -5.64 17.68 1.43
CA TRP A 53 -5.64 17.30 0.03
C TRP A 53 -6.63 16.16 -0.29
N LYS A 54 -6.61 15.10 0.52
CA LYS A 54 -7.52 13.96 0.36
C LYS A 54 -8.98 14.36 0.54
N THR A 55 -9.25 15.31 1.45
CA THR A 55 -10.61 15.77 1.77
C THR A 55 -11.15 16.74 0.72
N SER A 56 -10.28 17.54 0.09
CA SER A 56 -10.70 18.51 -0.94
C SER A 56 -10.98 17.86 -2.30
N GLY A 57 -10.38 16.69 -2.55
CA GLY A 57 -10.54 15.98 -3.81
C GLY A 57 -11.89 15.29 -3.98
N LYS A 58 -12.08 14.73 -5.17
CA LYS A 58 -13.32 14.08 -5.59
C LYS A 58 -13.01 12.65 -6.04
N PHE A 59 -14.07 11.86 -6.21
CA PHE A 59 -13.98 10.53 -6.79
C PHE A 59 -14.91 10.41 -7.98
N PHE A 60 -14.44 9.74 -9.03
CA PHE A 60 -15.31 9.26 -10.10
C PHE A 60 -15.16 7.74 -10.23
N THR A 61 -16.21 7.09 -10.73
CA THR A 61 -16.21 5.64 -10.93
C THR A 61 -16.02 5.34 -12.42
N TYR A 62 -15.01 4.54 -12.74
CA TYR A 62 -14.77 4.06 -14.10
C TYR A 62 -14.57 2.54 -14.08
N LYS A 63 -15.39 1.81 -14.83
CA LYS A 63 -15.38 0.33 -14.86
C LYS A 63 -15.42 -0.32 -13.46
N GLY A 64 -16.17 0.28 -12.54
CA GLY A 64 -16.27 -0.17 -11.14
C GLY A 64 -15.11 0.25 -10.23
N LEU A 65 -14.07 0.88 -10.76
CA LEU A 65 -12.94 1.41 -9.98
C LEU A 65 -13.24 2.84 -9.53
N ARG A 66 -13.10 3.10 -8.23
CA ARG A 66 -13.19 4.45 -7.67
C ARG A 66 -11.84 5.14 -7.79
N ILE A 67 -11.77 6.15 -8.65
CA ILE A 67 -10.55 6.91 -8.94
C ILE A 67 -10.65 8.26 -8.23
N PHE A 68 -9.67 8.54 -7.37
CA PHE A 68 -9.49 9.84 -6.74
C PHE A 68 -8.93 10.83 -7.75
N TYR A 69 -9.36 12.09 -7.67
CA TYR A 69 -8.74 13.19 -8.40
C TYR A 69 -8.91 14.50 -7.64
N GLN A 70 -7.95 15.40 -7.81
CA GLN A 70 -8.05 16.79 -7.39
C GLN A 70 -8.55 17.64 -8.56
N ASP A 71 -9.41 18.62 -8.29
CA ASP A 71 -10.02 19.48 -9.31
C ASP A 71 -10.26 20.88 -8.75
N SER A 72 -9.66 21.88 -9.36
CA SER A 72 -9.81 23.27 -8.94
C SER A 72 -9.96 24.19 -10.15
N VAL A 73 -10.86 25.17 -10.02
CA VAL A 73 -11.01 26.27 -10.97
C VAL A 73 -10.05 27.38 -10.53
N GLY A 74 -9.19 27.79 -11.45
CA GLY A 74 -8.18 28.82 -11.27
C GLY A 74 -8.66 30.19 -11.75
N VAL A 75 -7.74 30.98 -12.32
CA VAL A 75 -8.01 32.36 -12.74
C VAL A 75 -9.02 32.42 -13.89
N VAL A 76 -10.00 33.31 -13.74
CA VAL A 76 -11.01 33.62 -14.76
C VAL A 76 -10.37 34.52 -15.82
N GLY A 77 -10.25 34.02 -17.06
CA GLY A 77 -9.69 34.78 -18.18
C GLY A 77 -8.79 33.99 -19.13
N SER A 78 -8.27 32.84 -18.68
CA SER A 78 -7.67 31.82 -19.56
C SER A 78 -8.72 30.75 -19.89
N PRO A 79 -8.75 30.14 -21.08
CA PRO A 79 -9.54 28.95 -21.36
C PRO A 79 -8.78 27.64 -21.10
N GLU A 80 -7.52 27.72 -20.65
CA GLU A 80 -6.62 26.57 -20.63
C GLU A 80 -6.90 25.62 -19.46
N ILE A 81 -6.97 24.33 -19.78
CA ILE A 81 -7.16 23.24 -18.82
C ILE A 81 -5.90 22.40 -18.80
N VAL A 82 -5.38 22.11 -17.61
CA VAL A 82 -4.23 21.22 -17.42
C VAL A 82 -4.64 19.96 -16.65
N VAL A 83 -4.17 18.81 -17.13
CA VAL A 83 -4.32 17.51 -16.48
C VAL A 83 -2.95 16.99 -16.08
N LEU A 84 -2.78 16.69 -14.80
CA LEU A 84 -1.55 16.16 -14.23
C LEU A 84 -1.72 14.67 -13.97
N LEU A 85 -0.78 13.89 -14.49
CA LEU A 85 -0.72 12.44 -14.30
C LEU A 85 0.54 12.10 -13.50
N HIS A 86 0.36 11.41 -12.38
CA HIS A 86 1.49 10.92 -11.59
C HIS A 86 2.09 9.63 -12.20
N GLY A 87 3.31 9.28 -11.79
CA GLY A 87 3.97 8.03 -12.15
C GLY A 87 3.90 6.98 -11.04
N PHE A 88 4.44 5.78 -11.30
CA PHE A 88 4.68 4.79 -10.25
C PHE A 88 5.94 5.16 -9.45
N PRO A 89 5.98 5.01 -8.10
CA PRO A 89 4.93 4.51 -7.21
C PRO A 89 4.14 5.63 -6.49
N THR A 90 3.99 6.80 -7.11
CA THR A 90 3.48 8.01 -6.43
C THR A 90 1.97 8.22 -6.65
N SER A 91 1.46 9.43 -6.38
CA SER A 91 0.03 9.77 -6.49
C SER A 91 -0.15 11.25 -6.84
N SER A 92 -1.39 11.72 -7.04
CA SER A 92 -1.72 13.15 -7.23
C SER A 92 -1.14 14.08 -6.17
N TYR A 93 -0.86 13.59 -4.96
CA TYR A 93 -0.31 14.42 -3.89
C TYR A 93 1.08 14.99 -4.19
N ASP A 94 1.84 14.42 -5.12
CA ASP A 94 3.14 14.96 -5.56
C ASP A 94 3.03 16.40 -6.08
N TRP A 95 1.87 16.75 -6.65
CA TRP A 95 1.60 18.08 -7.20
C TRP A 95 1.20 19.12 -6.14
N TYR A 96 0.97 18.72 -4.88
CA TYR A 96 0.47 19.58 -3.80
C TYR A 96 1.29 20.88 -3.66
N LYS A 97 2.62 20.79 -3.73
CA LYS A 97 3.51 21.94 -3.53
C LYS A 97 3.45 22.99 -4.66
N ILE A 98 3.06 22.59 -5.87
CA ILE A 98 2.95 23.51 -7.01
C ILE A 98 1.50 23.82 -7.38
N TRP A 99 0.53 23.22 -6.68
CA TRP A 99 -0.89 23.31 -7.00
C TRP A 99 -1.39 24.75 -7.10
N GLU A 100 -1.07 25.58 -6.10
CA GLU A 100 -1.45 26.99 -6.08
C GLU A 100 -0.92 27.73 -7.32
N GLY A 101 0.37 27.56 -7.62
CA GLY A 101 1.01 28.16 -8.80
C GLY A 101 0.37 27.71 -10.13
N LEU A 102 -0.12 26.48 -10.21
CA LEU A 102 -0.85 26.00 -11.38
C LEU A 102 -2.25 26.63 -11.47
N THR A 103 -2.98 26.72 -10.35
CA THR A 103 -4.31 27.34 -10.32
C THR A 103 -4.27 28.84 -10.59
N LEU A 104 -3.15 29.51 -10.35
CA LEU A 104 -2.95 30.91 -10.72
C LEU A 104 -2.73 31.12 -12.23
N ARG A 105 -2.37 30.07 -12.98
CA ARG A 105 -2.01 30.15 -14.40
C ARG A 105 -3.09 29.57 -15.31
N PHE A 106 -3.71 28.47 -14.91
CA PHE A 106 -4.68 27.74 -15.71
C PHE A 106 -6.09 27.96 -15.20
N HIS A 107 -7.07 27.92 -16.10
CA HIS A 107 -8.47 28.04 -15.73
C HIS A 107 -8.97 26.87 -14.92
N ARG A 108 -8.45 25.68 -15.22
CA ARG A 108 -8.80 24.47 -14.50
C ARG A 108 -7.59 23.55 -14.40
N VAL A 109 -7.36 23.03 -13.20
CA VAL A 109 -6.28 22.10 -12.90
C VAL A 109 -6.90 20.82 -12.37
N ILE A 110 -6.56 19.69 -12.99
CA ILE A 110 -7.01 18.37 -12.58
C ILE A 110 -5.78 17.49 -12.32
N ALA A 111 -5.71 16.81 -11.18
CA ALA A 111 -4.66 15.83 -10.89
C ALA A 111 -5.27 14.48 -10.52
N LEU A 112 -4.81 13.41 -11.15
CA LEU A 112 -5.10 12.03 -10.73
C LEU A 112 -3.99 11.56 -9.79
#